data_AF-A0A0L0ST56-F1
#
_entry.id   AF-A0A0L0ST56-F1
#
_cell.length_a   1.000
_cell.length_b   1.000
_cell.length_c   1.000
_cell.angle_alpha   90.00
_cell.angle_beta   90.00
_cell.angle_gamma   90.00
#
_symmetry.space_group_name_H-M   'P 1'
#
loop_
_entity.id
_entity.type
_entity.pdbx_description
1 polymer ?
#
loop_
_entity_poly.entity_id
_entity_poly.type
_entity_poly.pdbx_seq_one_letter_code
_entity_poly.pdbx_strand_id
1 'polypeptide(L)'
;MGARAVQDWHIEYSGVDMWVHIVTGVQHFWLAPPTKGNLAALYRRVLGADVSTDAAVMGLLEGVQITAVGAGSTLFVPSGWLHATTLSLMLKA
;
A
#
# COMPACT_ATOMS: atom_id res chain seq x y z
N MET A 1 23.15 -5.73 -2.20
CA MET A 1 21.82 -5.41 -1.64
C MET A 1 21.05 -4.69 -2.74
N GLY A 2 20.01 -5.30 -3.31
CA GLY A 2 19.23 -4.69 -4.40
C GLY A 2 18.41 -3.50 -3.90
N ALA A 3 18.22 -2.49 -4.74
CA ALA A 3 17.37 -1.35 -4.42
C ALA A 3 15.91 -1.82 -4.25
N ARG A 4 15.28 -1.41 -3.14
CA ARG A 4 13.88 -1.71 -2.83
C ARG A 4 13.09 -0.41 -2.93
N ALA A 5 12.17 -0.34 -3.89
CA ALA A 5 11.21 0.76 -3.95
C ALA A 5 10.10 0.48 -2.92
N VAL A 6 9.76 1.51 -2.14
CA VAL A 6 8.73 1.46 -1.09
C VAL A 6 7.82 2.66 -1.27
N GLN A 7 6.51 2.44 -1.24
CA GLN A 7 5.49 3.48 -1.12
C GLN A 7 4.78 3.26 0.22
N ASP A 8 4.87 4.24 1.11
CA ASP A 8 4.20 4.24 2.43
C ASP A 8 2.66 4.30 2.23
N TRP A 9 1.90 4.14 3.31
CA TRP A 9 0.44 4.18 3.33
C TRP A 9 -0.12 5.45 2.69
N HIS A 10 -0.96 5.27 1.68
CA HIS A 10 -1.64 6.35 0.98
C HIS A 10 -2.97 5.88 0.38
N ILE A 11 -3.72 6.83 -0.16
CA ILE A 11 -4.85 6.61 -1.07
C ILE A 11 -4.48 7.30 -2.38
N GLU A 12 -4.91 6.74 -3.50
CA GLU A 12 -4.68 7.37 -4.79
C GLU A 12 -5.26 8.79 -4.86
N TYR A 13 -4.56 9.66 -5.60
CA TYR A 13 -4.95 11.05 -5.75
C TYR A 13 -6.39 11.16 -6.27
N SER A 14 -7.18 12.06 -5.67
CA SER A 14 -8.60 12.26 -5.98
C SER A 14 -9.49 11.02 -5.76
N GLY A 15 -9.01 9.99 -5.06
CA GLY A 15 -9.80 8.80 -4.78
C GLY A 15 -10.22 8.06 -6.04
N VAL A 16 -9.35 7.97 -7.04
CA VAL A 16 -9.61 7.17 -8.23
C VAL A 16 -9.45 5.68 -7.94
N ASP A 17 -10.09 4.83 -8.74
CA ASP A 17 -9.72 3.42 -8.82
C ASP A 17 -8.32 3.30 -9.46
N MET A 18 -7.56 2.29 -9.08
CA MET A 18 -6.29 1.97 -9.74
C MET A 18 -6.20 0.48 -10.10
N TRP A 19 -5.29 0.19 -11.03
CA TRP A 19 -4.90 -1.16 -11.34
C TRP A 19 -3.39 -1.22 -11.60
N VAL A 20 -2.80 -2.35 -11.27
CA VAL A 20 -1.38 -2.64 -11.53
C VAL A 20 -1.27 -4.00 -12.19
N HIS A 21 -0.63 -4.05 -13.35
CA HIS A 21 -0.23 -5.31 -14.00
C HIS A 21 1.27 -5.52 -13.86
N ILE A 22 1.68 -6.62 -13.24
CA ILE A 22 3.10 -6.92 -13.01
C ILE A 22 3.65 -7.61 -14.24
N VAL A 23 4.50 -6.91 -14.99
CA VAL A 23 5.17 -7.50 -16.18
C VAL A 23 6.29 -8.44 -15.74
N THR A 24 7.13 -8.01 -14.79
CA THR A 24 8.23 -8.79 -14.23
C THR A 24 8.37 -8.56 -12.72
N GLY A 25 8.93 -9.54 -12.02
CA GLY A 25 9.15 -9.45 -10.57
C GLY A 25 7.88 -9.72 -9.75
N VAL A 26 7.88 -9.21 -8.51
CA VAL A 26 6.78 -9.33 -7.56
C VAL A 26 6.63 -8.02 -6.78
N GLN A 27 5.40 -7.52 -6.65
CA GLN A 27 5.07 -6.38 -5.79
C GLN A 27 4.20 -6.86 -4.63
N HIS A 28 4.58 -6.49 -3.41
CA HIS A 28 3.79 -6.76 -2.21
C HIS A 28 2.94 -5.54 -1.89
N PHE A 29 1.67 -5.80 -1.57
CA PHE A 29 0.68 -4.80 -1.20
C PHE A 29 0.17 -5.09 0.20
N TRP A 30 0.08 -4.04 1.01
CA TRP A 30 -0.75 -3.98 2.20
C TRP A 30 -1.96 -3.13 1.85
N LEU A 31 -3.16 -3.64 2.12
CA LEU A 31 -4.43 -3.05 1.72
C LEU A 31 -5.31 -2.92 2.96
N ALA A 32 -5.97 -1.79 3.14
CA ALA A 32 -6.97 -1.62 4.19
C ALA A 32 -8.23 -0.93 3.63
N PRO A 33 -9.43 -1.38 4.05
CA PRO A 33 -10.68 -0.80 3.57
C PRO A 33 -10.83 0.67 4.03
N PRO A 34 -11.55 1.51 3.27
CA PRO A 34 -11.78 2.92 3.60
C PRO A 34 -12.81 3.12 4.73
N THR A 35 -12.56 2.55 5.91
CA THR A 35 -13.40 2.80 7.08
C THR A 35 -13.13 4.20 7.63
N LYS A 36 -14.09 4.78 8.37
CA LYS A 36 -13.89 6.09 9.02
C LYS A 36 -12.66 6.09 9.95
N GLY A 37 -12.42 4.98 10.65
CA GLY A 37 -11.25 4.82 11.52
C GLY A 37 -9.93 4.81 10.74
N ASN A 38 -9.87 4.02 9.67
CA ASN A 38 -8.68 3.91 8.83
C ASN A 38 -8.33 5.26 8.16
N LEU A 39 -9.34 5.97 7.65
CA LEU A 39 -9.17 7.30 7.07
C LEU A 39 -8.67 8.32 8.11
N ALA A 40 -9.18 8.27 9.34
CA ALA A 40 -8.72 9.14 10.42
C ALA A 40 -7.26 8.85 10.82
N ALA A 41 -6.86 7.57 10.85
CA ALA A 41 -5.47 7.17 11.12
C ALA A 41 -4.52 7.72 10.03
N LEU A 42 -4.88 7.57 8.76
CA LEU A 42 -4.10 8.12 7.65
C LEU A 42 -4.05 9.65 7.68
N TYR A 43 -5.16 10.31 8.02
CA TYR A 43 -5.19 11.78 8.15
C TYR A 43 -4.24 12.28 9.24
N ARG A 44 -4.19 11.60 10.40
CA ARG A 44 -3.23 11.92 11.47
C ARG A 44 -1.77 11.80 11.00
N ARG A 45 -1.47 10.79 10.18
CA ARG A 45 -0.15 10.61 9.54
C ARG A 45 0.21 11.79 8.64
N VAL A 46 -0.71 12.21 7.77
CA VAL A 46 -0.50 13.34 6.83
C VAL A 46 -0.28 14.65 7.59
N LEU A 47 -1.00 14.86 8.68
CA LEU A 47 -0.82 16.04 9.54
C LEU A 47 0.47 16.04 10.37
N GLY A 48 1.29 14.98 10.30
CA GLY A 48 2.52 14.87 11.08
C GLY A 48 2.27 14.79 12.58
N ALA A 49 1.15 14.20 13.00
CA ALA A 49 0.85 13.94 14.40
C ALA A 49 1.77 12.84 14.98
N ASP A 50 1.38 12.30 16.13
CA ASP A 50 2.05 11.20 16.85
C ASP A 50 2.18 9.87 16.06
N VAL A 51 1.58 9.79 14.87
CA VAL A 51 1.62 8.63 13.98
C VAL A 51 2.54 8.95 12.79
N SER A 52 3.85 8.75 12.95
CA SER A 52 4.85 9.18 11.96
C SER A 52 5.55 8.03 11.21
N THR A 53 5.25 6.77 11.53
CA THR A 53 5.87 5.59 10.91
C THR A 53 4.82 4.64 10.34
N ASP A 54 5.18 3.89 9.30
CA ASP A 54 4.31 2.91 8.65
C ASP A 54 3.78 1.87 9.65
N ALA A 55 4.62 1.47 10.61
CA ALA A 55 4.26 0.53 11.66
C ALA A 55 3.22 1.12 12.63
N ALA A 56 3.36 2.40 12.98
CA ALA A 56 2.39 3.09 13.83
C ALA A 56 1.05 3.27 13.11
N VAL A 57 1.05 3.62 11.82
CA VAL A 57 -0.18 3.68 11.01
C VAL A 57 -0.82 2.31 10.94
N MET A 58 -0.07 1.27 10.57
CA MET A 58 -0.56 -0.10 10.43
C MET A 58 -1.20 -0.62 11.72
N GLY A 59 -0.63 -0.29 12.89
CA GLY A 59 -1.20 -0.66 14.20
C GLY A 59 -2.55 -0.03 14.52
N LEU A 60 -2.96 1.00 13.78
CA LEU A 60 -4.27 1.66 13.90
C LEU A 60 -5.27 1.23 12.83
N LEU A 61 -4.82 0.51 11.79
CA LEU A 61 -5.69 0.11 10.69
C LEU A 61 -6.43 -1.20 11.02
N GLU A 62 -7.72 -1.20 10.71
CA GLU A 62 -8.58 -2.38 10.81
C GLU A 62 -8.72 -3.07 9.45
N GLY A 63 -8.79 -4.40 9.44
CA GLY A 63 -9.06 -5.18 8.23
C GLY A 63 -7.90 -5.20 7.23
N VAL A 64 -6.66 -5.04 7.68
CA VAL A 64 -5.49 -5.06 6.81
C VAL A 64 -5.34 -6.44 6.14
N GLN A 65 -5.20 -6.43 4.82
CA GLN A 65 -4.92 -7.58 3.98
C GLN A 65 -3.53 -7.42 3.36
N ILE A 66 -2.80 -8.52 3.24
CA ILE A 66 -1.47 -8.54 2.62
C ILE A 66 -1.52 -9.48 1.42
N THR A 67 -1.04 -9.01 0.27
CA THR A 67 -0.95 -9.84 -0.93
C THR A 67 0.34 -9.60 -1.69
N ALA A 68 0.80 -10.62 -2.41
CA ALA A 68 1.93 -10.54 -3.33
C ALA A 68 1.41 -10.76 -4.75
N VAL A 69 1.66 -9.79 -5.62
CA VAL A 69 1.25 -9.83 -7.03
C VAL A 69 2.48 -10.14 -7.86
N GLY A 70 2.48 -11.31 -8.49
CA GLY A 70 3.59 -11.79 -9.32
C GLY A 70 3.39 -11.48 -10.81
N ALA A 71 4.46 -11.69 -11.58
CA ALA A 71 4.48 -11.52 -13.03
C ALA A 71 3.27 -12.18 -13.73
N GLY A 72 2.65 -11.45 -14.66
CA GLY A 72 1.47 -11.86 -15.41
C GLY A 72 0.13 -11.60 -14.70
N SER A 73 0.14 -11.15 -13.45
CA SER A 73 -1.08 -10.87 -12.67
C SER A 73 -1.45 -9.39 -12.69
N THR A 74 -2.75 -9.12 -12.59
CA THR A 74 -3.30 -7.77 -12.43
C THR A 74 -4.01 -7.66 -11.08
N LEU A 75 -3.68 -6.64 -10.30
CA LEU A 75 -4.43 -6.24 -9.11
C LEU A 75 -5.27 -5.01 -9.43
N PHE A 76 -6.54 -5.03 -9.03
CA PHE A 76 -7.43 -3.86 -9.04
C PHE A 76 -7.66 -3.42 -7.60
N VAL A 77 -7.50 -2.12 -7.33
CA VAL A 77 -7.72 -1.52 -6.02
C VAL A 77 -8.83 -0.48 -6.16
N PRO A 78 -9.98 -0.67 -5.49
CA PRO A 78 -11.09 0.29 -5.57
C PRO A 78 -10.73 1.63 -4.93
N SER A 79 -11.43 2.67 -5.36
CA SER A 79 -11.39 4.02 -4.81
C SER A 79 -11.40 4.03 -3.28
N GLY A 80 -10.53 4.87 -2.70
CA GLY A 80 -10.46 5.12 -1.27
C GLY A 80 -9.67 4.08 -0.47
N TRP A 81 -9.35 2.91 -1.04
CA TRP A 81 -8.59 1.90 -0.32
C TRP A 81 -7.18 2.40 0.03
N LEU A 82 -6.85 2.27 1.32
CA LEU A 82 -5.53 2.63 1.81
C LEU A 82 -4.56 1.53 1.44
N HIS A 83 -3.39 1.89 0.96
CA HIS A 83 -2.39 0.90 0.61
C HIS A 83 -0.95 1.38 0.77
N ALA A 84 -0.08 0.43 1.08
CA ALA A 84 1.38 0.58 1.06
C ALA A 84 1.95 -0.52 0.18
N THR A 85 3.05 -0.25 -0.52
CA THR A 85 3.63 -1.21 -1.48
C THR A 85 5.14 -1.28 -1.40
N THR A 86 5.67 -2.44 -1.80
CA THR A 86 7.10 -2.58 -2.03
C THR A 86 7.38 -3.53 -3.17
N LEU A 87 8.34 -3.16 -4.02
CA LEU A 87 8.81 -3.99 -5.12
C LEU A 87 9.97 -4.87 -4.64
N SER A 88 9.82 -6.18 -4.81
CA SER A 88 10.95 -7.10 -4.74
C SER A 88 11.42 -7.39 -6.15
N LEU A 89 12.50 -6.72 -6.58
CA LEU A 89 13.18 -7.09 -7.81
C LEU A 89 13.89 -8.43 -7.57
N MET A 90 13.30 -9.50 -8.09
CA MET A 90 14.05 -10.73 -8.39
C MET A 90 15.02 -10.38 -9.53
N LEU A 91 16.16 -9.77 -9.20
CA LEU A 91 17.30 -9.73 -10.13
C LEU A 91 17.69 -11.19 -10.36
N LYS A 92 17.30 -11.75 -11.51
CA LYS A 92 17.86 -13.01 -11.97
C LYS A 92 19.36 -12.77 -12.14
N ALA A 93 20.15 -13.54 -11.40
CA ALA A 93 21.59 -13.68 -11.58
C ALA A 93 21.91 -14.15 -13.00
#